data_AF-A0A933S1G2-F1
#
_entry.id   AF-A0A933S1G2-F1
#
_cell.length_a   1.000
_cell.length_b   1.000
_cell.length_c   1.000
_cell.angle_alpha   90.00
_cell.angle_beta   90.00
_cell.angle_gamma   90.00
#
_symmetry.space_group_name_H-M   'P 1'
#
loop_
_entity.id
_entity.type
_entity.pdbx_description
1 polymer ?
#
loop_
_entity_poly.entity_id
_entity_poly.type
_entity_poly.pdbx_seq_one_letter_code
_entity_poly.pdbx_strand_id
1 'polypeptide(L)'
;MRLVVAGTLVLAFSFGSAAHASDVRWTSTKTPLELLGMPAGEEEADDVLRLTCLKDGAVQLGVGGYKSLGKGKGEPLSVTLASGTQSVTLSGKSTLSKNSEMTGAFELRADLAPGETKPLIGVLTAGPPIRVSGSLKDNWTVKGLKAIVERFSAGCVKT
;
A
#
# COMPACT_ATOMS: atom_id res chain seq x y z
N MET A 1 -54.75 33.14 -26.82
CA MET A 1 -53.67 33.59 -25.92
C MET A 1 -52.93 32.34 -25.45
N ARG A 2 -51.63 32.26 -25.75
CA ARG A 2 -50.75 31.09 -25.56
C ARG A 2 -50.41 30.90 -24.08
N LEU A 3 -50.29 29.67 -23.60
CA LEU A 3 -49.25 29.30 -22.63
C LEU A 3 -49.02 27.78 -22.67
N VAL A 4 -47.94 27.40 -23.36
CA VAL A 4 -47.34 26.07 -23.33
C VAL A 4 -46.33 26.08 -22.18
N VAL A 5 -46.57 25.30 -21.13
CA VAL A 5 -45.59 25.07 -20.07
C VAL A 5 -44.84 23.79 -20.40
N ALA A 6 -43.66 23.93 -20.99
CA ALA A 6 -42.70 22.85 -21.15
C ALA A 6 -41.95 22.66 -19.83
N GLY A 7 -42.25 21.59 -19.10
CA GLY A 7 -41.54 21.21 -17.89
C GLY A 7 -40.20 20.54 -18.23
N THR A 8 -39.11 21.25 -18.00
CA THR A 8 -37.76 20.70 -18.13
C THR A 8 -37.45 19.81 -16.94
N LEU A 9 -37.44 18.48 -17.15
CA LEU A 9 -36.98 17.50 -16.17
C LEU A 9 -35.45 17.59 -16.05
N VAL A 10 -34.95 18.20 -14.98
CA VAL A 10 -33.51 18.22 -14.66
C VAL A 10 -33.14 16.90 -14.00
N LEU A 11 -32.50 16.00 -14.75
CA LEU A 11 -31.82 14.83 -14.18
C LEU A 11 -30.58 15.30 -13.41
N ALA A 12 -30.67 15.29 -12.07
CA ALA A 12 -29.54 15.50 -11.19
C ALA A 12 -28.63 14.25 -11.21
N PHE A 13 -27.62 14.25 -12.09
CA PHE A 13 -26.51 13.30 -12.00
C PHE A 13 -25.71 13.60 -10.72
N SER A 14 -25.95 12.80 -9.69
CA SER A 14 -25.11 12.78 -8.49
C SER A 14 -23.77 12.12 -8.85
N PHE A 15 -22.78 12.93 -9.23
CA PHE A 15 -21.39 12.47 -9.35
C PHE A 15 -20.85 12.23 -7.93
N GLY A 16 -21.11 11.04 -7.38
CA GLY A 16 -20.36 10.58 -6.22
C GLY A 16 -18.89 10.54 -6.60
N SER A 17 -18.05 11.33 -5.93
CA SER A 17 -16.60 11.26 -6.08
C SER A 17 -16.15 9.84 -5.75
N ALA A 18 -15.88 9.03 -6.78
CA ALA A 18 -15.19 7.78 -6.57
C ALA A 18 -13.83 8.14 -5.96
N ALA A 19 -13.52 7.63 -4.78
CA ALA A 19 -12.21 7.80 -4.18
C ALA A 19 -11.18 7.18 -5.12
N HIS A 20 -10.49 8.03 -5.89
CA HIS A 20 -9.47 7.61 -6.83
C HIS A 20 -8.35 6.92 -6.05
N ALA A 21 -7.89 5.78 -6.56
CA ALA A 21 -6.71 5.13 -6.00
C ALA A 21 -5.49 6.00 -6.28
N SER A 22 -4.68 6.25 -5.26
CA SER A 22 -3.37 6.87 -5.36
C SER A 22 -2.50 6.04 -6.30
N ASP A 23 -1.85 6.71 -7.25
CA ASP A 23 -0.94 6.06 -8.19
C ASP A 23 0.33 5.62 -7.47
N VAL A 24 0.70 4.34 -7.62
CA VAL A 24 1.87 3.74 -6.98
C VAL A 24 2.76 3.10 -8.04
N ARG A 25 4.03 3.51 -8.04
CA ARG A 25 5.08 2.88 -8.84
C ARG A 25 5.69 1.72 -8.06
N TRP A 26 5.37 0.51 -8.50
CA TRP A 26 5.90 -0.72 -7.93
C TRP A 26 7.23 -1.08 -8.58
N THR A 27 8.25 -1.43 -7.77
CA THR A 27 9.56 -1.89 -8.25
C THR A 27 10.11 -3.03 -7.37
N SER A 28 11.21 -3.64 -7.82
CA SER A 28 11.96 -4.62 -7.02
C SER A 28 13.46 -4.41 -7.17
N THR A 29 14.20 -4.58 -6.07
CA THR A 29 15.67 -4.56 -6.03
C THR A 29 16.22 -5.98 -5.82
N LYS A 30 17.53 -6.19 -6.03
CA LYS A 30 18.16 -7.52 -5.89
C LYS A 30 19.06 -7.63 -4.65
N THR A 31 19.70 -6.54 -4.23
CA THR A 31 20.65 -6.53 -3.11
C THR A 31 20.47 -5.24 -2.29
N PRO A 32 19.75 -5.28 -1.16
CA PRO A 32 18.92 -6.39 -0.69
C PRO A 32 17.76 -6.69 -1.64
N LEU A 33 17.18 -7.89 -1.56
CA LEU A 33 15.98 -8.23 -2.33
C LEU A 33 14.78 -7.52 -1.70
N GLU A 34 14.23 -6.52 -2.39
CA GLU A 34 13.08 -5.76 -1.91
C GLU A 34 11.96 -5.68 -2.95
N LEU A 35 10.74 -5.49 -2.46
CA LEU A 35 9.59 -4.97 -3.19
C LEU A 35 9.28 -3.59 -2.63
N LEU A 36 9.19 -2.59 -3.52
CA LEU A 36 8.96 -1.20 -3.14
C LEU A 36 7.71 -0.69 -3.87
N GLY A 37 6.84 0.01 -3.14
CA GLY A 37 5.77 0.82 -3.69
C GLY A 37 6.01 2.28 -3.34
N MET A 38 6.31 3.11 -4.34
CA MET A 38 6.51 4.55 -4.15
C MET A 38 5.30 5.32 -4.71
N PRO A 39 4.86 6.42 -4.08
CA PRO A 39 3.91 7.33 -4.72
C PRO A 39 4.40 7.74 -6.11
N ALA A 40 3.53 7.70 -7.12
CA ALA A 40 3.92 8.08 -8.48
C ALA A 40 4.13 9.60 -8.57
N GLY A 41 5.17 10.03 -9.30
CA GLY A 41 5.50 11.44 -9.51
C GLY A 41 6.37 12.07 -8.41
N GLU A 42 6.67 11.33 -7.34
CA GLU A 42 7.56 11.78 -6.27
C GLU A 42 8.96 11.17 -6.45
N GLU A 43 10.00 12.01 -6.44
CA GLU A 43 11.40 11.55 -6.55
C GLU A 43 12.01 11.25 -5.18
N GLU A 44 11.55 11.94 -4.12
CA GLU A 44 12.11 11.88 -2.75
C GLU A 44 11.07 11.43 -1.71
N ALA A 45 10.11 10.59 -2.09
CA ALA A 45 9.14 10.04 -1.15
C ALA A 45 9.64 8.76 -0.45
N ASP A 46 9.19 8.58 0.79
CA ASP A 46 9.18 7.26 1.41
C ASP A 46 8.21 6.30 0.72
N ASP A 47 8.36 5.00 0.99
CA ASP A 47 7.50 3.98 0.41
C ASP A 47 6.08 4.00 1.01
N VAL A 48 5.07 3.71 0.19
CA VAL A 48 3.73 3.30 0.65
C VAL A 48 3.78 1.92 1.30
N LEU A 49 4.61 1.04 0.74
CA LEU A 49 4.86 -0.32 1.17
C LEU A 49 6.29 -0.73 0.78
N ARG A 50 7.04 -1.29 1.73
CA ARG A 50 8.31 -1.94 1.51
C ARG A 50 8.27 -3.35 2.08
N LEU A 51 8.73 -4.32 1.29
CA LEU A 51 9.07 -5.66 1.78
C LEU A 51 10.55 -5.87 1.54
N THR A 52 11.28 -6.22 2.59
CA THR A 52 12.70 -6.56 2.52
C THR A 52 12.83 -8.03 2.90
N CYS A 53 13.35 -8.85 1.99
CA CYS A 53 13.65 -10.23 2.31
C CYS A 53 14.85 -10.28 3.26
N LEU A 54 14.70 -11.02 4.35
CA LEU A 54 15.73 -11.29 5.34
C LEU A 54 16.31 -12.70 5.09
N LYS A 55 17.31 -13.06 5.91
CA LYS A 55 17.82 -14.44 5.93
C LYS A 55 16.70 -15.42 6.31
N ASP A 56 16.81 -16.65 5.81
CA ASP A 56 15.90 -17.76 6.09
C ASP A 56 14.46 -17.55 5.58
N GLY A 57 14.26 -16.60 4.65
CA GLY A 57 12.96 -16.32 4.02
C GLY A 57 11.98 -15.52 4.90
N ALA A 58 12.42 -14.96 6.02
CA ALA A 58 11.65 -13.98 6.77
C ALA A 58 11.54 -12.66 5.99
N VAL A 59 10.49 -11.87 6.26
CA VAL A 59 10.27 -10.60 5.55
C VAL A 59 10.04 -9.48 6.54
N GLN A 60 10.86 -8.44 6.45
CA GLN A 60 10.59 -7.19 7.12
C GLN A 60 9.65 -6.34 6.26
N LEU A 61 8.57 -5.88 6.86
CA LEU A 61 7.57 -5.01 6.28
C LEU A 61 7.79 -3.57 6.77
N GLY A 62 7.67 -2.60 5.86
CA GLY A 62 7.45 -1.18 6.15
C GLY A 62 6.17 -0.69 5.47
N VAL A 63 5.30 0.03 6.17
CA VAL A 63 4.05 0.59 5.60
C VAL A 63 3.86 2.05 6.01
N GLY A 64 3.50 2.89 5.04
CA GLY A 64 2.97 4.22 5.33
C GLY A 64 4.01 5.32 5.54
N GLY A 65 5.28 5.09 5.18
CA GLY A 65 6.35 6.08 5.36
C GLY A 65 6.04 7.41 4.66
N TYR A 66 5.52 7.38 3.44
CA TYR A 66 5.15 8.57 2.63
C TYR A 66 4.15 9.52 3.30
N LYS A 67 3.41 9.08 4.32
CA LYS A 67 2.46 9.90 5.08
C LYS A 67 2.86 10.08 6.55
N SER A 68 4.04 9.58 6.94
CA SER A 68 4.51 9.51 8.32
C SER A 68 3.48 8.88 9.26
N LEU A 69 3.51 7.55 9.36
CA LEU A 69 2.57 6.79 10.16
C LEU A 69 3.02 6.69 11.64
N GLY A 70 2.27 7.36 12.51
CA GLY A 70 2.49 7.37 13.97
C GLY A 70 2.96 8.74 14.49
N LYS A 71 3.09 8.85 15.80
CA LYS A 71 3.43 10.08 16.54
C LYS A 71 4.85 10.09 17.10
N GLY A 72 5.59 8.99 16.92
CA GLY A 72 6.93 8.80 17.45
C GLY A 72 7.29 7.31 17.48
N LYS A 73 8.54 6.96 17.78
CA LYS A 73 9.05 5.58 17.73
C LYS A 73 8.38 4.68 18.79
N GLY A 74 7.98 3.49 18.38
CA GLY A 74 7.48 2.44 19.27
C GLY A 74 5.97 2.42 19.50
N GLU A 75 5.23 3.36 18.91
CA GLU A 75 3.76 3.37 18.94
C GLU A 75 3.21 2.10 18.27
N PRO A 76 2.31 1.36 18.91
CA PRO A 76 1.66 0.22 18.28
C PRO A 76 0.74 0.71 17.15
N LEU A 77 0.94 0.15 15.95
CA LEU A 77 0.18 0.50 14.76
C LEU A 77 -0.46 -0.75 14.16
N SER A 78 -1.62 -0.55 13.52
CA SER A 78 -2.31 -1.62 12.80
C SER A 78 -2.86 -1.10 11.49
N VAL A 79 -2.50 -1.77 10.38
CA VAL A 79 -2.96 -1.43 9.04
C VAL A 79 -3.57 -2.67 8.40
N THR A 80 -4.78 -2.53 7.88
CA THR A 80 -5.44 -3.58 7.12
C THR A 80 -5.37 -3.26 5.64
N LEU A 81 -4.85 -4.21 4.87
CA LEU A 81 -4.86 -4.20 3.40
C LEU A 81 -5.96 -5.13 2.90
N ALA A 82 -6.72 -4.69 1.91
CA ALA A 82 -7.76 -5.50 1.28
C ALA A 82 -7.79 -5.29 -0.23
N SER A 83 -7.86 -6.38 -0.99
CA SER A 83 -8.05 -6.35 -2.45
C SER A 83 -8.83 -7.57 -2.90
N GLY A 84 -9.89 -7.35 -3.69
CA GLY A 84 -10.85 -8.40 -4.04
C GLY A 84 -11.47 -9.03 -2.79
N THR A 85 -11.36 -10.35 -2.68
CA THR A 85 -11.81 -11.14 -1.52
C THR A 85 -10.70 -11.38 -0.48
N GLN A 86 -9.49 -10.89 -0.74
CA GLN A 86 -8.34 -11.08 0.13
C GLN A 86 -8.21 -9.91 1.11
N SER A 87 -7.83 -10.21 2.35
CA SER A 87 -7.47 -9.19 3.33
C SER A 87 -6.43 -9.70 4.32
N VAL A 88 -5.59 -8.79 4.81
CA VAL A 88 -4.62 -9.05 5.87
C VAL A 88 -4.52 -7.82 6.79
N THR A 89 -4.46 -8.07 8.09
CA THR A 89 -4.14 -7.04 9.08
C THR A 89 -2.69 -7.20 9.52
N LEU A 90 -1.92 -6.14 9.32
CA LEU A 90 -0.51 -6.04 9.67
C LEU A 90 -0.41 -5.23 10.95
N SER A 91 0.19 -5.82 11.98
CA SER A 91 0.39 -5.17 13.27
C SER A 91 1.88 -5.08 13.55
N GLY A 92 2.29 -3.91 14.01
CA GLY A 92 3.70 -3.62 14.24
C GLY A 92 3.88 -2.41 15.13
N LYS A 93 5.07 -1.84 15.10
CA LYS A 93 5.37 -0.60 15.81
C LYS A 93 5.83 0.46 14.83
N SER A 94 5.54 1.72 15.13
CA SER A 94 6.12 2.83 14.42
C SER A 94 7.63 2.86 14.62
N THR A 95 8.34 3.19 13.56
CA THR A 95 9.79 3.43 13.58
C THR A 95 10.11 4.39 12.44
N LEU A 96 11.30 4.98 12.48
CA LEU A 96 11.78 5.77 11.35
C LEU A 96 11.76 4.93 10.07
N SER A 97 11.21 5.52 9.01
CA SER A 97 11.19 4.95 7.67
C SER A 97 12.60 4.84 7.10
N LYS A 98 12.77 4.11 5.99
CA LYS A 98 14.09 3.91 5.39
C LYS A 98 14.69 5.22 4.86
N ASN A 99 13.87 6.13 4.34
CA ASN A 99 14.33 7.43 3.84
C ASN A 99 14.15 8.55 4.88
N SER A 100 14.03 8.22 6.17
CA SER A 100 13.76 9.20 7.24
C SER A 100 14.85 10.25 7.40
N GLU A 101 16.07 10.01 6.93
CA GLU A 101 17.14 11.02 6.94
C GLU A 101 16.77 12.24 6.09
N MET A 102 15.95 12.04 5.05
CA MET A 102 15.44 13.10 4.17
C MET A 102 14.08 13.64 4.64
N THR A 103 13.22 12.76 5.16
CA THR A 103 11.80 13.10 5.40
C THR A 103 11.41 13.25 6.87
N GLY A 104 12.20 12.69 7.80
CA GLY A 104 11.82 12.53 9.21
C GLY A 104 10.63 11.61 9.46
N ALA A 105 10.20 10.82 8.46
CA ALA A 105 8.94 10.10 8.53
C ALA A 105 9.00 8.81 9.37
N PHE A 106 7.84 8.42 9.89
CA PHE A 106 7.63 7.14 10.55
C PHE A 106 6.86 6.17 9.65
N GLU A 107 7.10 4.87 9.80
CA GLU A 107 6.35 3.80 9.16
C GLU A 107 5.95 2.74 10.19
N LEU A 108 4.89 1.98 9.92
CA LEU A 108 4.67 0.71 10.61
C LEU A 108 5.74 -0.26 10.17
N ARG A 109 6.48 -0.84 11.13
CA ARG A 109 7.41 -1.94 10.90
C ARG A 109 6.99 -3.20 11.64
N ALA A 110 7.04 -4.32 10.93
CA ALA A 110 6.81 -5.66 11.45
C ALA A 110 7.73 -6.65 10.75
N ASP A 111 8.17 -7.68 11.46
CA ASP A 111 8.87 -8.82 10.88
C ASP A 111 7.88 -9.98 10.77
N LEU A 112 7.76 -10.53 9.57
CA LEU A 112 6.92 -11.68 9.26
C LEU A 112 7.81 -12.92 9.15
N ALA A 113 7.49 -13.95 9.92
CA ALA A 113 8.20 -15.22 9.84
C ALA A 113 7.98 -15.90 8.48
N PRO A 114 8.84 -16.85 8.09
CA PRO A 114 8.63 -17.64 6.88
C PRO A 114 7.22 -18.27 6.89
N GLY A 115 6.44 -18.03 5.85
CA GLY A 115 5.06 -18.51 5.71
C GLY A 115 3.97 -17.54 6.19
N GLU A 116 4.27 -16.58 7.09
CA GLU A 116 3.31 -15.55 7.52
C GLU A 116 3.02 -14.52 6.44
N THR A 117 3.83 -14.47 5.39
CA THR A 117 3.66 -13.56 4.24
C THR A 117 2.52 -13.98 3.33
N LYS A 118 2.02 -15.22 3.40
CA LYS A 118 1.05 -15.77 2.45
C LYS A 118 -0.23 -14.91 2.30
N PRO A 119 -0.89 -14.44 3.37
CA PRO A 119 -2.07 -13.58 3.22
C PRO A 119 -1.74 -12.24 2.56
N LEU A 120 -0.58 -11.66 2.89
CA LEU A 120 -0.10 -10.42 2.27
C LEU A 120 0.16 -10.60 0.77
N ILE A 121 0.86 -11.66 0.38
CA ILE A 121 1.08 -11.99 -1.04
C ILE A 121 -0.26 -12.18 -1.78
N GLY A 122 -1.25 -12.80 -1.13
CA GLY A 122 -2.61 -12.92 -1.67
C GLY A 122 -3.25 -11.55 -1.97
N VAL A 123 -3.16 -10.60 -1.05
CA VAL A 123 -3.66 -9.23 -1.26
C VAL A 123 -2.91 -8.51 -2.39
N LEU A 124 -1.58 -8.58 -2.41
CA LEU A 124 -0.75 -7.87 -3.41
C LEU A 124 -0.90 -8.42 -4.83
N THR A 125 -1.37 -9.66 -4.99
CA THR A 125 -1.54 -10.32 -6.29
C THR A 125 -3.01 -10.43 -6.74
N ALA A 126 -3.97 -9.95 -5.93
CA ALA A 126 -5.40 -10.09 -6.18
C ALA A 126 -5.90 -9.39 -7.45
N GLY A 127 -5.28 -8.27 -7.85
CA GLY A 127 -5.58 -7.55 -9.11
C GLY A 127 -6.36 -6.24 -8.97
N PRO A 128 -7.40 -6.13 -8.11
CA PRO A 128 -8.01 -4.84 -7.81
C PRO A 128 -7.07 -3.89 -7.03
N PRO A 129 -7.36 -2.58 -7.03
CA PRO A 129 -6.70 -1.64 -6.12
C PRO A 129 -6.74 -2.09 -4.67
N ILE A 130 -5.66 -1.84 -3.93
CA ILE A 130 -5.54 -2.22 -2.52
C ILE A 130 -6.14 -1.11 -1.67
N ARG A 131 -7.24 -1.41 -0.96
CA ARG A 131 -7.76 -0.53 0.07
C ARG A 131 -6.97 -0.69 1.36
N VAL A 132 -6.61 0.44 1.94
CA VAL A 132 -5.82 0.54 3.17
C VAL A 132 -6.66 1.22 4.23
N SER A 133 -6.72 0.60 5.41
CA SER A 133 -7.51 1.09 6.54
C SER A 133 -6.82 0.83 7.88
N GLY A 134 -7.35 1.41 8.96
CA GLY A 134 -6.74 1.35 10.30
C GLY A 134 -5.98 2.64 10.58
N SER A 135 -4.73 2.52 11.05
CA SER A 135 -3.84 3.65 11.29
C SER A 135 -3.57 4.48 10.04
N LEU A 136 -3.70 3.88 8.85
CA LEU A 136 -3.56 4.54 7.54
C LEU A 136 -4.87 4.38 6.75
N LYS A 137 -5.31 5.43 6.06
CA LYS A 137 -6.43 5.38 5.10
C LYS A 137 -5.94 5.78 3.72
N ASP A 138 -6.01 4.84 2.78
CA ASP A 138 -5.66 5.08 1.38
C ASP A 138 -6.26 4.01 0.46
N ASN A 139 -6.05 4.16 -0.84
CA ASN A 139 -6.34 3.21 -1.87
C ASN A 139 -5.19 3.23 -2.89
N TRP A 140 -4.55 2.11 -3.17
CA TRP A 140 -3.35 2.06 -4.01
C TRP A 140 -3.62 1.34 -5.32
N THR A 141 -3.14 1.92 -6.43
CA THR A 141 -3.13 1.22 -7.71
C THR A 141 -2.13 0.06 -7.69
N VAL A 142 -2.35 -0.95 -8.53
CA VAL A 142 -1.58 -2.21 -8.53
C VAL A 142 -1.00 -2.57 -9.90
N LYS A 143 -0.87 -1.58 -10.80
CA LYS A 143 -0.36 -1.79 -12.15
C LYS A 143 1.04 -2.40 -12.09
N GLY A 144 1.20 -3.61 -12.66
CA GLY A 144 2.47 -4.35 -12.69
C GLY A 144 2.87 -5.01 -11.36
N LEU A 145 2.13 -4.79 -10.26
CA LEU A 145 2.49 -5.28 -8.94
C LEU A 145 2.61 -6.82 -8.89
N LYS A 146 1.66 -7.54 -9.49
CA LYS A 146 1.65 -9.02 -9.45
C LYS A 146 2.98 -9.64 -9.90
N ALA A 147 3.50 -9.22 -11.05
CA ALA A 147 4.76 -9.75 -11.60
C ALA A 147 5.98 -9.39 -10.73
N ILE A 148 5.92 -8.28 -9.98
CA ILE A 148 6.96 -7.85 -9.05
C ILE A 148 6.91 -8.72 -7.79
N VAL A 149 5.72 -8.95 -7.25
CA VAL A 149 5.50 -9.83 -6.09
C VAL A 149 5.99 -11.25 -6.39
N GLU A 150 5.64 -11.81 -7.54
CA GLU A 150 6.08 -13.14 -7.95
C GLU A 150 7.62 -13.25 -8.02
N ARG A 151 8.28 -12.24 -8.57
CA ARG A 151 9.77 -12.17 -8.59
C ARG A 151 10.37 -12.06 -7.19
N PHE A 152 9.79 -11.22 -6.34
CA PHE A 152 10.22 -11.07 -4.95
C PHE A 152 10.06 -12.39 -4.18
N SER A 153 8.89 -13.03 -4.23
CA SER A 153 8.62 -14.29 -3.55
C SER A 153 9.54 -15.41 -4.04
N ALA A 154 9.77 -15.52 -5.35
CA ALA A 154 10.67 -16.53 -5.91
C ALA A 154 12.14 -16.32 -5.52
N GLY A 155 12.57 -15.07 -5.32
CA GLY A 155 13.91 -14.75 -4.82
C GLY A 155 14.04 -15.01 -3.33
N CYS A 156 13.02 -14.66 -2.54
CA CYS A 156 13.13 -14.68 -1.08
C CYS A 156 13.21 -16.11 -0.51
N VAL A 157 12.55 -17.08 -1.14
CA VAL A 157 12.64 -18.50 -0.76
C VAL A 157 14.04 -19.10 -1.01
N LYS A 158 14.87 -18.46 -1.85
CA LYS A 158 16.21 -18.94 -2.21
C LYS A 158 17.33 -18.35 -1.35
N THR A 159 16.98 -17.53 -0.37
CA THR A 159 17.92 -16.75 0.46
C THR A 159 18.15 -17.43 1.79
#